data_AF-A0A101W5X5-F1
#
_entry.id   AF-A0A101W5X5-F1
#
_cell.length_a   1.000
_cell.length_b   1.000
_cell.length_c   1.000
_cell.angle_alpha   90.00
_cell.angle_beta   90.00
_cell.angle_gamma   90.00
#
_symmetry.space_group_name_H-M   'P 1'
#
loop_
_entity.id
_entity.type
_entity.pdbx_description
1 polymer ?
#
loop_
_entity_poly.entity_id
_entity_poly.type
_entity_poly.pdbx_seq_one_letter_code
_entity_poly.pdbx_strand_id
1 'polypeptide(L)'
;MILDIQKENGIITLTYEVEGQHAYQQANALWIENGKGKRYDSRQPAERVSGKINQYQLAFPSSADTADLYVATIEMNSLQYLEDLEITLEIDR
;
A
#
# COMPACT_ATOMS: atom_id res chain seq x y z
N MET A 1 -9.97 -0.93 6.82
CA MET A 1 -11.17 -0.28 6.22
C MET A 1 -10.76 0.92 5.40
N ILE A 2 -11.31 1.11 4.20
CA ILE A 2 -11.08 2.34 3.42
C ILE A 2 -11.93 3.46 3.98
N LEU A 3 -11.32 4.62 4.22
CA LEU A 3 -11.97 5.79 4.82
C LEU A 3 -12.28 6.86 3.78
N ASP A 4 -11.36 7.08 2.84
CA ASP A 4 -11.49 8.11 1.81
C ASP A 4 -10.69 7.73 0.56
N ILE A 5 -11.16 8.21 -0.61
CA ILE A 5 -10.51 8.05 -1.90
C ILE A 5 -10.59 9.39 -2.64
N GLN A 6 -9.43 9.97 -2.92
CA GLN A 6 -9.33 11.22 -3.67
C GLN A 6 -8.63 10.99 -5.00
N LYS A 7 -9.07 11.70 -6.03
CA LYS A 7 -8.43 11.69 -7.35
C LYS A 7 -8.16 13.12 -7.79
N GLU A 8 -6.91 13.53 -7.77
CA GLU A 8 -6.48 14.87 -8.15
C GLU A 8 -5.20 14.80 -8.99
N ASN A 9 -5.10 15.64 -10.03
CA ASN A 9 -3.88 15.79 -10.85
C ASN A 9 -3.28 14.47 -11.36
N GLY A 10 -4.13 13.48 -11.65
CA GLY A 10 -3.66 12.18 -12.09
C GLY A 10 -2.99 11.36 -10.98
N ILE A 11 -3.41 11.54 -9.73
CA ILE A 11 -3.02 10.73 -8.58
C ILE A 11 -4.29 10.27 -7.86
N ILE A 12 -4.32 8.99 -7.48
CA ILE A 12 -5.34 8.44 -6.60
C ILE A 12 -4.73 8.31 -5.21
N THR A 13 -5.31 8.97 -4.22
CA THR A 13 -4.90 8.88 -2.82
C THR A 13 -5.94 8.08 -2.05
N LEU A 14 -5.51 6.97 -1.45
CA LEU A 14 -6.33 6.17 -0.55
C LEU A 14 -6.00 6.55 0.89
N THR A 15 -7.01 6.86 1.69
CA THR A 15 -6.89 6.93 3.15
C THR A 15 -7.62 5.73 3.75
N TYR A 16 -6.96 5.01 4.64
CA TYR A 16 -7.50 3.78 5.20
C TYR A 16 -6.99 3.53 6.62
N GLU A 17 -7.75 2.72 7.35
CA GLU A 17 -7.43 2.25 8.70
C GLU A 17 -7.10 0.76 8.68
N VAL A 18 -6.09 0.36 9.46
CA VAL A 18 -5.66 -1.04 9.59
C VAL A 18 -5.73 -1.46 11.05
N GLU A 19 -6.34 -2.61 11.31
CA GLU A 19 -6.52 -3.12 12.67
C GLU A 19 -5.70 -4.39 12.89
N GLY A 20 -5.37 -4.67 14.15
CA GLY A 20 -4.64 -5.86 14.55
C GLY A 20 -3.12 -5.70 14.64
N GLN A 21 -2.43 -6.84 14.74
CA GLN A 21 -0.97 -6.86 14.87
C GLN A 21 -0.28 -6.53 13.54
N HIS A 22 0.94 -6.00 13.59
CA HIS A 22 1.72 -5.68 12.39
C HIS A 22 1.04 -4.66 11.46
N ALA A 23 0.36 -3.66 12.05
CA ALA A 23 -0.41 -2.66 11.31
C ALA A 23 0.40 -1.93 10.22
N TYR A 24 1.71 -1.73 10.43
CA TYR A 24 2.57 -1.13 9.41
C TYR A 24 2.79 -2.04 8.19
N GLN A 25 3.02 -3.34 8.42
CA GLN A 25 3.14 -4.32 7.35
C GLN A 25 1.83 -4.45 6.58
N GLN A 26 0.70 -4.54 7.29
CA GLN A 26 -0.63 -4.56 6.68
C GLN A 26 -0.87 -3.28 5.87
N ALA A 27 -0.45 -2.11 6.37
CA ALA A 27 -0.60 -0.85 5.65
C ALA A 27 0.15 -0.84 4.31
N ASN A 28 1.29 -1.51 4.22
CA ASN A 28 2.09 -1.61 3.00
C ASN A 28 1.68 -2.76 2.08
N ALA A 29 0.68 -3.57 2.47
CA ALA A 29 0.24 -4.74 1.72
C ALA A 29 -0.89 -4.44 0.73
N LEU A 30 -1.31 -3.17 0.59
CA LEU A 30 -2.43 -2.75 -0.24
C LEU A 30 -1.99 -2.30 -1.63
N TRP A 31 -2.80 -2.59 -2.65
CA TRP A 31 -2.65 -2.06 -4.01
C TRP A 31 -4.01 -1.81 -4.66
N ILE A 32 -4.01 -1.18 -5.84
CA ILE A 32 -5.21 -1.00 -6.65
C ILE A 32 -5.18 -1.94 -7.85
N GLU A 33 -6.31 -2.54 -8.21
CA GLU A 33 -6.48 -3.29 -9.45
C GLU A 33 -7.64 -2.74 -10.26
N ASN A 34 -7.58 -2.83 -11.59
CA ASN A 34 -8.76 -2.57 -12.42
C ASN A 34 -9.60 -3.84 -12.65
N GLY A 35 -10.80 -3.69 -13.22
CA GLY A 35 -11.66 -4.83 -13.58
C GLY A 35 -11.07 -5.84 -14.57
N LYS A 36 -9.87 -5.60 -15.11
CA LYS A 36 -9.12 -6.55 -15.95
C LYS A 36 -8.00 -7.26 -15.17
N GLY A 37 -7.90 -7.05 -13.86
CA GLY A 37 -6.84 -7.61 -13.00
C GLY A 37 -5.48 -6.94 -13.16
N LYS A 38 -5.40 -5.77 -13.81
CA LYS A 38 -4.13 -5.02 -13.88
C LYS A 38 -3.89 -4.33 -12.55
N ARG A 39 -2.81 -4.73 -11.88
CA ARG A 39 -2.31 -4.16 -10.64
C ARG A 39 -1.60 -2.82 -10.85
N TYR A 40 -1.83 -1.89 -9.93
CA TYR A 40 -1.21 -0.59 -9.80
C TYR A 40 -0.64 -0.48 -8.38
N ASP A 41 0.69 -0.42 -8.31
CA ASP A 41 1.40 -0.27 -7.05
C ASP A 41 1.59 1.20 -6.69
N SER A 42 1.61 1.47 -5.38
CA SER A 42 2.06 2.75 -4.88
C SER A 42 3.56 2.90 -5.18
N ARG A 43 3.99 4.13 -5.48
CA ARG A 43 5.42 4.43 -5.66
C ARG A 43 6.14 4.67 -4.33
N GLN A 44 5.39 4.75 -3.24
CA GLN A 44 5.88 5.10 -1.92
C GLN A 44 5.26 4.18 -0.86
N PRO A 45 5.96 3.94 0.26
CA PRO A 45 5.39 3.21 1.39
C PRO A 45 4.18 3.96 1.97
N ALA A 46 3.36 3.24 2.74
CA ALA A 46 2.21 3.81 3.41
C ALA A 46 2.64 4.87 4.45
N GLU A 47 2.12 6.09 4.31
CA GLU A 47 2.41 7.19 5.23
C GLU A 47 1.38 7.23 6.36
N ARG A 48 1.81 7.45 7.60
CA ARG A 48 0.88 7.61 8.73
C ARG A 48 0.18 8.96 8.68
N VAL A 49 -1.12 8.96 8.89
CA VAL A 49 -1.89 10.21 9.05
C VAL A 49 -1.60 10.80 10.42
N SER A 50 -1.07 12.03 10.44
CA SER A 50 -0.70 12.72 11.67
C SER A 50 -1.89 12.90 12.63
N GLY A 51 -1.68 12.62 13.91
CA GLY A 51 -2.70 12.75 14.95
C GLY A 51 -3.82 11.69 14.90
N LYS A 52 -3.70 10.67 14.03
CA LYS A 52 -4.64 9.55 13.93
C LYS A 52 -3.97 8.24 14.32
N ILE A 53 -4.73 7.38 14.98
CA ILE A 53 -4.28 6.04 15.35
C ILE A 53 -4.57 5.13 14.16
N ASN A 54 -3.58 4.33 13.74
CA ASN A 54 -3.72 3.29 12.73
C ASN A 54 -4.27 3.71 11.35
N GLN A 55 -4.25 5.00 11.04
CA GLN A 55 -4.65 5.51 9.73
C GLN A 55 -3.43 5.82 8.87
N TYR A 56 -3.52 5.42 7.61
CA TYR A 56 -2.44 5.54 6.64
C TYR A 56 -2.96 6.06 5.30
N GLN A 57 -2.03 6.57 4.49
CA GLN A 57 -2.27 7.04 3.14
C GLN A 57 -1.30 6.38 2.13
N LEU A 58 -1.84 6.05 0.96
CA LEU A 58 -1.08 5.60 -0.21
C LEU A 58 -1.48 6.40 -1.44
N ALA A 59 -0.49 6.72 -2.27
CA ALA A 59 -0.67 7.48 -3.50
C ALA A 59 -0.28 6.63 -4.72
N PHE A 60 -1.20 6.54 -5.67
CA PHE A 60 -1.05 5.74 -6.88
C PHE A 60 -1.06 6.65 -8.11
N PRO A 61 -0.14 6.46 -9.07
CA PRO A 61 -0.18 7.20 -10.33
C PRO A 61 -1.44 6.81 -11.12
N SER A 62 -2.29 7.79 -11.44
CA SER A 62 -3.52 7.60 -12.22
C SER A 62 -3.19 7.50 -13.71
N SER A 63 -2.54 6.43 -14.12
CA SER A 63 -2.66 5.91 -15.50
C SER A 63 -3.79 4.89 -15.63
N ALA A 64 -4.50 4.60 -14.54
CA ALA A 64 -5.60 3.66 -14.54
C ALA A 64 -6.85 4.34 -15.12
N ASP A 65 -7.33 3.85 -16.26
CA ASP A 65 -8.70 4.15 -16.70
C ASP A 65 -9.66 3.79 -15.56
N THR A 66 -10.40 4.79 -15.08
CA THR A 66 -11.07 4.77 -13.77
C THR A 66 -12.46 4.14 -13.77
N ALA A 67 -12.85 3.48 -14.86
CA ALA A 67 -14.01 2.60 -14.81
C ALA A 67 -13.55 1.31 -14.12
N ASP A 68 -13.94 1.15 -12.86
CA ASP A 68 -13.78 -0.05 -12.03
C ASP A 68 -12.37 -0.26 -11.46
N LEU A 69 -12.09 0.43 -10.35
CA LEU A 69 -10.93 0.20 -9.49
C LEU A 69 -11.33 -0.50 -8.20
N TYR A 70 -10.51 -1.47 -7.79
CA TYR A 70 -10.67 -2.26 -6.58
C TYR A 70 -9.43 -2.07 -5.70
N VAL A 71 -9.63 -1.94 -4.40
CA VAL A 71 -8.53 -2.01 -3.43
C VAL A 71 -8.35 -3.48 -3.04
N ALA A 72 -7.15 -3.99 -3.22
CA ALA A 72 -6.80 -5.39 -2.96
C ALA A 72 -5.67 -5.48 -1.94
N THR A 73 -5.64 -6.60 -1.22
CA THR A 73 -4.59 -6.96 -0.25
C THR A 73 -4.34 -8.46 -0.34
N ILE A 74 -3.16 -8.92 0.09
CA ILE A 74 -2.90 -10.35 0.25
C ILE A 74 -3.71 -10.89 1.44
N GLU A 75 -4.13 -12.15 1.35
CA GLU A 75 -4.54 -12.90 2.52
C GLU A 75 -3.29 -13.14 3.38
N MET A 76 -3.20 -12.44 4.52
CA MET A 76 -2.04 -12.53 5.39
C MET A 76 -2.16 -13.74 6.31
N ASN A 77 -1.39 -14.80 6.00
CA ASN A 77 -1.02 -15.79 7.02
C ASN A 77 -0.01 -15.17 8.01
N SER A 78 0.14 -15.79 9.19
CA SER A 78 1.11 -15.37 10.21
C SER A 78 2.47 -15.05 9.60
N LEU A 79 2.98 -13.83 9.81
CA LEU A 79 4.26 -13.39 9.29
C LEU A 79 5.38 -14.29 9.85
N GLN A 80 6.06 -15.03 8.97
CA GLN A 80 7.32 -15.68 9.31
C GLN A 80 8.45 -14.68 9.01
N TYR A 81 9.01 -14.09 10.07
CA TYR A 81 10.20 -13.26 9.94
C TYR A 81 11.42 -14.15 9.72
N LEU A 82 12.30 -13.74 8.81
CA LEU A 82 13.65 -14.30 8.75
C LEU A 82 14.39 -13.81 9.99
N GLU A 83 14.91 -14.74 10.80
CA GLU A 83 15.59 -14.37 12.05
C GLU A 83 16.91 -13.64 11.81
N ASP A 84 17.61 -13.97 10.70
CA ASP A 84 18.88 -13.36 10.34
C ASP A 84 18.95 -13.11 8.81
N LEU A 85 18.76 -11.85 8.39
CA LEU A 85 19.00 -11.42 7.02
C LEU A 85 20.24 -10.51 6.98
N GLU A 86 21.33 -11.02 6.42
CA GLU A 86 22.54 -10.25 6.13
C GLU A 86 22.63 -9.96 4.62
N ILE A 87 22.75 -8.69 4.25
CA ILE A 87 22.93 -8.26 2.85
C ILE A 87 24.31 -7.60 2.73
N THR A 88 25.17 -8.16 1.88
CA THR A 88 26.45 -7.55 1.49
C THR A 88 26.32 -6.96 0.09
N LEU A 89 26.66 -5.67 -0.06
CA LEU A 89 26.71 -4.99 -1.35
C LEU A 89 28.16 -4.63 -1.67
N GLU A 90 28.70 -5.18 -2.76
CA GLU A 90 29.96 -4.72 -3.34
C GLU A 90 29.66 -3.61 -4.35
N ILE A 91 30.29 -2.45 -4.18
CA ILE A 91 30.17 -1.33 -5.12
C ILE A 91 31.53 -1.16 -5.80
N ASP A 92 31.59 -1.51 -7.08
CA ASP A 92 32.75 -1.22 -7.92
C ASP A 92 32.83 0.30 -8.21
N ARG A 93 34.05 0.84 -8.16
CA ARG A 93 34.36 2.26 -8.40
C ARG A 93 34.54 2.59 -9.87
#